data_AF-A0A927A587-F1
#
_entry.id   AF-A0A927A587-F1
#
_cell.length_a   1.000
_cell.length_b   1.000
_cell.length_c   1.000
_cell.angle_alpha   90.00
_cell.angle_beta   90.00
_cell.angle_gamma   90.00
#
_symmetry.space_group_name_H-M   'P 1'
#
loop_
_entity.id
_entity.type
_entity.pdbx_description
1 polymer ?
#
loop_
_entity_poly.entity_id
_entity_poly.type
_entity_poly.pdbx_seq_one_letter_code
_entity_poly.pdbx_strand_id
1 'polypeptide(L)'
;MTEAILNEQELTKRNILQLFSQLANVYQNTRNERREIIIQFPPEDEEFSLLEELELLTVNIRGYASQLQSTGQIINTSQAIDQLQTIRVFNVPQIARFYFGSNSKYEQMKSYVRMLDYLRLILLEYLQFQIN
;
A
#
# COMPACT_ATOMS: atom_id res chain seq x y z
N MET A 1 -10.19 17.29 20.70
CA MET A 1 -10.95 16.78 19.55
C MET A 1 -12.43 17.10 19.69
N THR A 2 -13.08 17.52 18.60
CA THR A 2 -14.54 17.67 18.52
C THR A 2 -15.20 16.32 18.18
N GLU A 3 -16.50 16.19 18.42
CA GLU A 3 -17.27 14.96 18.08
C GLU A 3 -17.21 14.63 16.57
N ALA A 4 -17.19 15.66 15.71
CA ALA A 4 -17.03 15.50 14.27
C ALA A 4 -15.68 14.84 13.91
N ILE A 5 -14.57 15.30 14.51
CA ILE A 5 -13.23 14.75 14.25
C ILE A 5 -13.15 13.28 14.72
N LEU A 6 -13.75 12.95 15.85
CA LEU A 6 -13.79 11.56 16.34
C LEU A 6 -14.57 10.64 15.40
N ASN A 7 -15.69 11.12 14.85
CA ASN A 7 -16.49 10.36 13.88
C ASN A 7 -15.73 10.13 12.56
N GLU A 8 -15.00 11.14 12.08
CA GLU A 8 -14.14 11.02 10.90
C GLU A 8 -13.00 10.03 11.12
N GLN A 9 -12.30 10.12 12.26
CA GLN A 9 -11.23 9.19 12.60
C GLN A 9 -11.71 7.72 12.63
N GLU A 10 -12.85 7.44 13.26
CA GLU A 10 -13.41 6.09 13.33
C GLU A 10 -13.93 5.60 11.97
N LEU A 11 -14.41 6.50 11.10
CA LEU A 11 -14.72 6.16 9.72
C LEU A 11 -13.46 5.78 8.94
N THR A 12 -12.40 6.59 9.02
CA THR A 12 -11.13 6.33 8.34
C THR A 12 -10.50 5.02 8.83
N LYS A 13 -10.54 4.75 10.14
CA LYS A 13 -10.11 3.46 10.71
C LYS A 13 -10.87 2.28 10.10
N ARG A 14 -12.19 2.36 10.00
CA ARG A 14 -13.00 1.29 9.38
C ARG A 14 -12.64 1.09 7.91
N ASN A 15 -12.44 2.18 7.16
CA ASN A 15 -12.03 2.12 5.76
C ASN A 15 -10.66 1.45 5.59
N ILE A 16 -9.68 1.76 6.46
CA ILE A 16 -8.36 1.10 6.49
C ILE A 16 -8.53 -0.41 6.65
N LEU A 17 -9.30 -0.86 7.64
CA LEU A 17 -9.46 -2.29 7.95
C LEU A 17 -10.19 -3.04 6.84
N GLN A 18 -11.18 -2.41 6.22
CA GLN A 18 -11.87 -2.97 5.06
C GLN A 18 -10.92 -3.11 3.87
N LEU A 19 -10.18 -2.05 3.53
CA LEU A 19 -9.25 -2.06 2.41
C LEU A 19 -8.10 -3.07 2.63
N PHE A 20 -7.56 -3.13 3.84
CA PHE A 20 -6.54 -4.10 4.24
C PHE A 20 -7.00 -5.55 4.01
N SER A 21 -8.24 -5.85 4.37
CA SER A 21 -8.85 -7.17 4.16
C SER A 21 -9.05 -7.47 2.67
N GLN A 22 -9.50 -6.48 1.89
CA GLN A 22 -9.69 -6.62 0.44
C GLN A 22 -8.36 -6.84 -0.30
N LEU A 23 -7.29 -6.14 0.10
CA LEU A 23 -5.97 -6.24 -0.51
C LEU A 23 -5.40 -7.66 -0.47
N ALA A 24 -5.71 -8.45 0.57
CA ALA A 24 -5.30 -9.85 0.64
C ALA A 24 -5.90 -10.66 -0.52
N ASN A 25 -7.20 -10.48 -0.77
CA ASN A 25 -7.91 -11.17 -1.86
C ASN A 25 -7.41 -10.69 -3.23
N VAL A 26 -7.22 -9.38 -3.40
CA VAL A 26 -6.71 -8.80 -4.65
C VAL A 26 -5.32 -9.35 -4.95
N TYR A 27 -4.41 -9.41 -3.97
CA TYR A 27 -3.07 -9.97 -4.16
C TYR A 27 -3.10 -11.44 -4.58
N GLN A 28 -3.99 -12.25 -3.99
CA GLN A 28 -4.14 -13.66 -4.39
C GLN A 28 -4.52 -13.80 -5.86
N ASN A 29 -5.42 -12.93 -6.35
CA ASN A 29 -5.89 -12.95 -7.73
C ASN A 29 -4.80 -12.57 -8.76
N THR A 30 -3.74 -11.86 -8.34
CA THR A 30 -2.61 -11.51 -9.22
C THR A 30 -1.71 -12.69 -9.61
N ARG A 31 -1.94 -13.91 -9.09
CA ARG A 31 -0.99 -15.04 -9.23
C ARG A 31 -0.56 -15.32 -10.68
N ASN A 32 -1.50 -15.29 -11.62
CA ASN A 32 -1.19 -15.55 -13.03
C ASN A 32 -0.38 -14.39 -13.63
N GLU A 33 -0.79 -13.16 -13.36
CA GLU A 33 -0.09 -11.95 -13.82
C GLU A 33 1.34 -11.90 -13.27
N ARG A 34 1.56 -12.24 -11.99
CA ARG A 34 2.90 -12.29 -11.38
C ARG A 34 3.84 -13.27 -12.10
N ARG A 35 3.33 -14.42 -12.56
CA ARG A 35 4.15 -15.40 -13.33
C ARG A 35 4.60 -14.82 -14.67
N GLU A 36 3.70 -14.15 -15.37
CA GLU A 36 4.03 -13.49 -16.63
C GLU A 36 5.00 -12.33 -16.41
N ILE A 37 4.79 -11.55 -15.34
CA ILE A 37 5.62 -10.40 -14.99
C ILE A 37 7.08 -10.80 -14.78
N ILE A 38 7.35 -11.92 -14.10
CA ILE A 38 8.73 -12.43 -13.90
C ILE A 38 9.47 -12.61 -15.23
N ILE A 39 8.76 -13.01 -16.28
CA ILE A 39 9.35 -13.27 -17.60
C ILE A 39 9.46 -11.97 -18.41
N GLN A 40 8.45 -11.11 -18.34
CA GLN A 40 8.33 -9.92 -19.18
C GLN A 40 9.04 -8.68 -18.62
N PHE A 41 9.32 -8.65 -17.31
CA PHE A 41 9.99 -7.56 -16.61
C PHE A 41 11.18 -8.11 -15.81
N PRO A 42 12.21 -8.65 -16.47
CA PRO A 42 13.43 -9.04 -15.80
C PRO A 42 14.12 -7.80 -15.18
N PRO A 43 14.90 -7.96 -14.10
CA PRO A 43 15.69 -6.87 -13.55
C PRO A 43 16.76 -6.43 -14.55
N GLU A 44 16.72 -5.17 -14.96
CA GLU A 44 17.67 -4.56 -15.90
C GLU A 44 18.68 -3.71 -15.12
N ASP A 45 19.75 -4.35 -14.62
CA ASP A 45 20.80 -3.73 -13.78
C ASP A 45 20.32 -3.13 -12.44
N GLU A 46 19.12 -3.52 -11.99
CA GLU A 46 18.52 -3.10 -10.73
C GLU A 46 18.80 -4.12 -9.61
N GLU A 47 18.97 -3.62 -8.37
CA GLU A 47 19.25 -4.46 -7.18
C GLU A 47 18.09 -5.42 -6.87
N PHE A 48 16.86 -4.95 -7.08
CA PHE A 48 15.63 -5.72 -6.88
C PHE A 48 14.88 -5.87 -8.20
N SER A 49 14.10 -6.93 -8.32
CA SER A 49 13.08 -7.06 -9.35
C SER A 49 11.80 -6.33 -8.99
N LEU A 50 10.92 -6.15 -9.98
CA LEU A 50 9.63 -5.47 -9.82
C LEU A 50 8.78 -6.09 -8.70
N LEU A 51 8.80 -7.43 -8.60
CA LEU A 51 8.01 -8.13 -7.59
C LEU A 51 8.63 -8.03 -6.20
N GLU A 52 9.96 -7.94 -6.08
CA GLU A 52 10.64 -7.73 -4.80
C GLU A 52 10.39 -6.32 -4.27
N GLU A 53 10.50 -5.30 -5.12
CA GLU A 53 10.15 -3.92 -4.79
C GLU A 53 8.71 -3.82 -4.27
N LEU A 54 7.78 -4.47 -4.98
CA LEU A 54 6.40 -4.47 -4.56
C LEU A 54 6.18 -5.22 -3.24
N GLU A 55 6.87 -6.33 -3.01
CA GLU A 55 6.76 -7.07 -1.75
C GLU A 55 7.28 -6.23 -0.58
N LEU A 56 8.36 -5.48 -0.76
CA LEU A 56 8.86 -4.52 0.24
C LEU A 56 7.82 -3.44 0.55
N LEU A 57 7.24 -2.81 -0.48
CA LEU A 57 6.15 -1.84 -0.30
C LEU A 57 4.94 -2.46 0.41
N THR A 58 4.60 -3.69 0.02
CA THR A 58 3.48 -4.45 0.57
C THR A 58 3.65 -4.69 2.06
N VAL A 59 4.80 -5.25 2.47
CA VAL A 59 5.11 -5.54 3.88
C VAL A 59 5.08 -4.27 4.72
N ASN A 60 5.70 -3.20 4.23
CA ASN A 60 5.77 -1.93 4.96
C ASN A 60 4.38 -1.31 5.17
N ILE A 61 3.59 -1.12 4.10
CA ILE A 61 2.29 -0.44 4.19
C ILE A 61 1.27 -1.31 4.93
N ARG A 62 1.19 -2.61 4.58
CA ARG A 62 0.24 -3.52 5.23
C ARG A 62 0.62 -3.82 6.68
N GLY A 63 1.89 -3.69 7.05
CA GLY A 63 2.35 -3.82 8.43
C GLY A 63 1.64 -2.87 9.38
N TYR A 64 1.48 -1.59 9.01
CA TYR A 64 0.75 -0.61 9.84
C TYR A 64 -0.74 -0.93 9.94
N ALA A 65 -1.37 -1.29 8.82
CA ALA A 65 -2.79 -1.67 8.84
C ALA A 65 -3.03 -2.93 9.68
N SER A 66 -2.11 -3.90 9.62
CA SER A 66 -2.12 -5.08 10.48
C SER A 66 -1.96 -4.71 11.95
N GLN A 67 -1.04 -3.81 12.30
CA GLN A 67 -0.87 -3.33 13.67
C GLN A 67 -2.13 -2.64 14.20
N LEU A 68 -2.75 -1.80 13.36
CA LEU A 68 -4.01 -1.13 13.69
C LEU A 68 -5.14 -2.15 13.91
N GLN A 69 -5.22 -3.19 13.09
CA GLN A 69 -6.19 -4.27 13.26
C GLN A 69 -5.98 -5.05 14.56
N SER A 70 -4.74 -5.42 14.88
CA SER A 70 -4.43 -6.28 16.02
C SER A 70 -4.42 -5.55 17.35
N THR A 71 -4.01 -4.29 17.37
CA THR A 71 -3.77 -3.53 18.62
C THR A 71 -4.68 -2.32 18.79
N GLY A 72 -5.46 -1.97 17.76
CA GLY A 72 -6.33 -0.80 17.77
C GLY A 72 -5.63 0.54 17.56
N GLN A 73 -4.29 0.55 17.48
CA GLN A 73 -3.44 1.74 17.31
C GLN A 73 -2.21 1.42 16.44
N ILE A 74 -1.49 2.46 16.02
CA ILE A 74 -0.17 2.35 15.39
C ILE A 74 0.85 2.93 16.36
N ILE A 75 1.90 2.17 16.69
CA ILE A 75 2.93 2.64 17.62
C ILE A 75 3.91 3.57 16.90
N ASN A 76 4.59 4.44 17.65
CA ASN A 76 5.57 5.39 17.12
C ASN A 76 5.01 6.23 15.96
N THR A 77 3.84 6.84 16.15
CA THR A 77 3.08 7.58 15.13
C THR A 77 3.92 8.53 14.28
N SER A 78 4.86 9.27 14.88
CA SER A 78 5.76 10.16 14.13
C SER A 78 6.62 9.40 13.13
N GLN A 79 7.26 8.30 13.55
CA GLN A 79 8.07 7.46 12.67
C GLN A 79 7.21 6.80 11.58
N ALA A 80 6.00 6.35 11.93
CA ALA A 80 5.07 5.77 10.97
C ALA A 80 4.68 6.78 9.89
N ILE A 81 4.42 8.04 10.27
CA ILE A 81 4.16 9.13 9.32
C ILE A 81 5.36 9.36 8.41
N ASP A 82 6.56 9.50 8.96
CA ASP A 82 7.78 9.73 8.18
C ASP A 82 8.02 8.61 7.16
N GLN A 83 7.82 7.36 7.60
CA GLN A 83 7.95 6.18 6.74
C GLN A 83 6.85 6.15 5.65
N LEU A 84 5.59 6.42 5.98
CA LEU A 84 4.50 6.45 5.01
C LEU A 84 4.58 7.63 4.04
N GLN A 85 5.20 8.75 4.43
CA GLN A 85 5.44 9.90 3.55
C GLN A 85 6.63 9.68 2.59
N THR A 86 7.64 8.96 3.05
CA THR A 86 8.80 8.59 2.22
C THR A 86 8.46 7.49 1.23
N ILE A 87 7.58 6.56 1.60
CA ILE A 87 7.01 5.59 0.67
C ILE A 87 6.17 6.33 -0.37
N ARG A 88 6.71 6.45 -1.58
CA ARG A 88 6.00 6.94 -2.76
C ARG A 88 5.99 5.80 -3.76
N VAL A 89 4.90 5.01 -3.77
CA VAL A 89 4.79 3.77 -4.54
C VAL A 89 5.18 3.97 -6.01
N PHE A 90 4.74 5.08 -6.61
CA PHE A 90 5.04 5.42 -8.01
C PHE A 90 6.38 6.18 -8.21
N ASN A 91 7.14 6.45 -7.15
CA ASN A 91 8.52 6.94 -7.28
C ASN A 91 9.53 5.79 -7.41
N VAL A 92 9.13 4.54 -7.12
CA VAL A 92 9.95 3.37 -7.41
C VAL A 92 9.98 3.18 -8.93
N PRO A 93 11.14 3.30 -9.60
CA PRO A 93 11.21 3.33 -11.07
C PRO A 93 10.58 2.10 -11.71
N GLN A 94 10.81 0.92 -11.14
CA GLN A 94 10.26 -0.35 -11.61
C GLN A 94 8.73 -0.36 -11.60
N ILE A 95 8.14 0.10 -10.49
CA ILE A 95 6.69 0.18 -10.32
C ILE A 95 6.11 1.18 -11.31
N ALA A 96 6.73 2.35 -11.48
CA ALA A 96 6.27 3.35 -12.42
C ALA A 96 6.32 2.85 -13.88
N ARG A 97 7.47 2.31 -14.32
CA ARG A 97 7.64 1.76 -15.66
C ARG A 97 6.64 0.64 -15.94
N PHE A 98 6.46 -0.29 -14.99
CA PHE A 98 5.46 -1.34 -15.10
C PHE A 98 4.05 -0.77 -15.22
N TYR A 99 3.65 0.10 -14.29
CA TYR A 99 2.29 0.57 -14.16
C TYR A 99 1.84 1.39 -15.37
N PHE A 100 2.67 2.33 -15.80
CA PHE A 100 2.37 3.23 -16.92
C PHE A 100 2.75 2.65 -18.29
N GLY A 101 3.68 1.69 -18.36
CA GLY A 101 4.18 1.14 -19.62
C GLY A 101 3.39 -0.07 -20.16
N SER A 102 2.66 -0.80 -19.31
CA SER A 102 1.97 -2.04 -19.70
C SER A 102 0.50 -1.82 -20.09
N ASN A 103 0.22 -0.94 -21.06
CA ASN A 103 -1.15 -0.53 -21.45
C ASN A 103 -2.17 -1.68 -21.49
N SER A 104 -3.23 -1.55 -20.69
CA SER A 104 -4.36 -2.50 -20.56
C SER A 104 -4.01 -3.96 -20.23
N LYS A 105 -2.74 -4.25 -19.89
CA LYS A 105 -2.30 -5.56 -19.38
C LYS A 105 -2.09 -5.49 -17.87
N TYR A 106 -2.18 -6.65 -17.23
CA TYR A 106 -1.94 -6.83 -15.80
C TYR A 106 -2.84 -5.97 -14.91
N GLU A 107 -4.12 -5.87 -15.26
CA GLU A 107 -5.06 -4.97 -14.56
C GLU A 107 -5.27 -5.37 -13.09
N GLN A 108 -5.16 -6.65 -12.74
CA GLN A 108 -5.27 -7.07 -11.34
C GLN A 108 -4.07 -6.58 -10.53
N MET A 109 -2.88 -6.69 -11.13
CA MET A 109 -1.63 -6.20 -10.55
C MET A 109 -1.63 -4.67 -10.42
N LYS A 110 -2.08 -3.95 -11.45
CA LYS A 110 -2.23 -2.49 -11.39
C LYS A 110 -3.27 -2.08 -10.37
N SER A 111 -4.38 -2.81 -10.27
CA SER A 111 -5.39 -2.59 -9.23
C SER A 111 -4.77 -2.74 -7.84
N TYR A 112 -3.98 -3.80 -7.64
CA TYR A 112 -3.25 -4.04 -6.39
C TYR A 112 -2.32 -2.87 -6.03
N VAL A 113 -1.49 -2.41 -6.97
CA VAL A 113 -0.56 -1.28 -6.77
C VAL A 113 -1.32 0.00 -6.39
N ARG A 114 -2.41 0.32 -7.09
CA ARG A 114 -3.26 1.48 -6.75
C ARG A 114 -3.86 1.37 -5.35
N MET A 115 -4.43 0.21 -5.02
CA MET A 115 -5.07 -0.01 -3.73
C MET A 115 -4.05 0.04 -2.58
N LEU A 116 -2.81 -0.41 -2.82
CA LEU A 116 -1.72 -0.34 -1.87
C LEU A 116 -1.31 1.11 -1.59
N ASP A 117 -1.13 1.94 -2.63
CA ASP A 117 -0.85 3.37 -2.44
C ASP A 117 -2.03 4.11 -1.80
N TYR A 118 -3.27 3.72 -2.15
CA TYR A 118 -4.45 4.28 -1.49
C TYR A 118 -4.48 3.93 0.01
N LEU A 119 -4.14 2.69 0.38
CA LEU A 119 -4.02 2.28 1.79
C LEU A 119 -2.99 3.16 2.53
N ARG A 120 -1.85 3.44 1.90
CA ARG A 120 -0.83 4.33 2.47
C ARG A 120 -1.37 5.73 2.73
N LEU A 121 -2.14 6.30 1.80
CA LEU A 121 -2.74 7.64 1.94
C LEU A 121 -3.74 7.70 3.10
N ILE A 122 -4.65 6.73 3.20
CA ILE A 122 -5.64 6.73 4.29
C ILE A 122 -5.02 6.41 5.67
N LEU A 123 -3.91 5.67 5.71
CA LEU A 123 -3.12 5.50 6.93
C LEU A 123 -2.50 6.83 7.37
N LEU A 124 -1.95 7.63 6.45
CA LEU A 124 -1.43 8.96 6.76
C LEU A 124 -2.53 9.89 7.30
N GLU A 125 -3.70 9.90 6.65
CA GLU A 125 -4.85 10.67 7.10
C GLU A 125 -5.28 10.27 8.52
N TYR A 126 -5.37 8.96 8.79
CA TYR A 126 -5.69 8.46 10.12
C TYR A 126 -4.69 8.92 11.20
N LEU A 127 -3.39 8.87 10.89
CA LEU A 127 -2.35 9.28 11.83
C LEU A 127 -2.32 10.79 12.06
N GLN A 128 -2.72 11.59 11.07
CA GLN A 128 -2.86 13.05 11.24
C GLN A 128 -3.96 13.42 12.24
N PHE A 129 -5.04 12.62 12.36
CA PHE A 129 -6.04 12.81 13.42
C PHE A 129 -5.51 12.51 14.83
N GLN A 130 -4.40 11.77 14.97
CA GLN A 130 -3.84 11.44 16.28
C GLN A 130 -2.87 12.50 16.82
N ILE A 131 -2.37 13.38 15.95
CA ILE A 131 -1.41 14.43 16.31
C ILE A 131 -2.11 15.79 16.51
N ASN A 132 -3.31 15.96 15.95
CA ASN A 132 -4.14 17.17 16.05
C ASN A 132 -5.22 17.04 17.15
#